data_AF-A0A0P1EYT8-F1
#
_entry.id   AF-A0A0P1EYT8-F1
#
_cell.length_a   1.000
_cell.length_b   1.000
_cell.length_c   1.000
_cell.angle_alpha   90.00
_cell.angle_beta   90.00
_cell.angle_gamma   90.00
#
_symmetry.space_group_name_H-M   'P 1'
#
loop_
_entity.id
_entity.type
_entity.pdbx_description
1 polymer ?
#
loop_
_entity_poly.entity_id
_entity_poly.type
_entity_poly.pdbx_seq_one_letter_code
_entity_poly.pdbx_strand_id
1 'polypeptide(L)'
;MTTKPKVSIYNWRRNRRNAGTEEDRADAISRIRNATQPPTAANDSVSNTEIDAIKREGLTGRQLRLARRLAQKNGLEATSDYDAVRLLRQKGIDPFHRANLLGMAGETAQTEDQAKDKVTIHLPQTVSEGGKTLPGPEMSPTQRREFEIGEIQKDIARRRRRKLLALFARLAVFVFLPTFIVGFYFYRVATPMYASDSAFSILQADGGGASFGGFLAGTQYATAQDSVATQEFLESKDALLRLEHDMGFEEIFKQEWIDPIQRLSPDATLEEAYKLFRRMITIGYDPSDGIIRMEVAAPDPQISVAISDRLLSYAEETINGLSELKREDQMRDALDGFEMAQQERRKAQEDLIELQIQGALLDPQNVIASLRGRIDAMETQIQDKELQLAALLDNRRPNQAKVDGARADIARFEAVLAELNAEMLDVSAGENSLARLSVRIQMAQADLVARDMILQTAMQQMETTRTEANRKVRYLTVSVRPVPSQEPTYPRKFENTILAFLLFAGIYLLISLTASVLREQVSS
;
A
#
# COMPACT_ATOMS: atom_id res chain seq x y z
N MET A 1 -18.52 -1.98 -46.90
CA MET A 1 -17.06 -2.04 -46.67
C MET A 1 -16.78 -1.62 -45.23
N THR A 2 -16.41 -2.56 -44.36
CA THR A 2 -16.05 -2.27 -42.96
C THR A 2 -14.89 -3.19 -42.58
N THR A 3 -13.71 -2.63 -42.35
CA THR A 3 -12.51 -3.36 -41.86
C THR A 3 -12.26 -3.01 -40.41
N LYS A 4 -12.14 -4.04 -39.55
CA LYS A 4 -11.85 -3.94 -38.11
C LYS A 4 -10.34 -3.76 -37.84
N PRO A 5 -9.91 -3.09 -36.77
CA PRO A 5 -8.50 -2.93 -36.44
C PRO A 5 -7.93 -4.17 -35.75
N LYS A 6 -6.67 -4.51 -36.07
CA LYS A 6 -5.88 -5.56 -35.40
C LYS A 6 -5.17 -4.97 -34.17
N VAL A 7 -5.34 -5.59 -33.02
CA VAL A 7 -4.55 -5.32 -31.80
C VAL A 7 -3.48 -6.39 -31.64
N SER A 8 -2.23 -5.97 -31.44
CA SER A 8 -1.09 -6.84 -31.13
C SER A 8 -1.05 -7.09 -29.61
N ILE A 9 -1.17 -8.35 -29.21
CA ILE A 9 -1.12 -8.76 -27.80
C ILE A 9 0.34 -8.97 -27.42
N TYR A 10 0.84 -8.14 -26.51
CA TYR A 10 2.21 -8.20 -25.99
C TYR A 10 2.32 -9.34 -24.95
N ASN A 11 3.12 -10.36 -25.27
CA ASN A 11 3.25 -11.58 -24.48
C ASN A 11 4.48 -11.52 -23.56
N TRP A 12 4.26 -11.17 -22.28
CA TRP A 12 5.33 -10.94 -21.29
C TRP A 12 6.10 -12.21 -20.85
N ARG A 13 5.61 -13.41 -21.18
CA ARG A 13 6.18 -14.69 -20.69
C ARG A 13 7.42 -15.16 -21.46
N ARG A 14 7.78 -14.58 -22.61
CA ARG A 14 8.91 -15.07 -23.42
C ARG A 14 10.27 -14.52 -23.02
N ASN A 15 10.34 -13.47 -22.19
CA ASN A 15 11.60 -12.77 -21.90
C ASN A 15 12.27 -13.14 -20.57
N ARG A 16 11.84 -14.23 -19.90
CA ARG A 16 12.42 -14.68 -18.63
C ARG A 16 13.60 -15.66 -18.75
N ARG A 17 14.13 -15.91 -19.95
CA ARG A 17 15.24 -16.88 -20.14
C ARG A 17 16.65 -16.31 -20.24
N ASN A 18 16.83 -14.99 -20.22
CA ASN A 18 18.16 -14.41 -20.08
C ASN A 18 18.21 -13.62 -18.77
N ALA A 19 18.56 -14.32 -17.69
CA ALA A 19 19.02 -13.69 -16.47
C ALA A 19 20.38 -13.06 -16.77
N GLY A 20 20.37 -11.73 -16.92
CA GLY A 20 21.51 -10.94 -17.35
C GLY A 20 22.73 -11.09 -16.44
N THR A 21 23.89 -11.15 -17.07
CA THR A 21 25.21 -11.07 -16.45
C THR A 21 25.43 -9.68 -15.82
N GLU A 22 26.44 -9.54 -14.96
CA GLU A 22 26.79 -8.24 -14.36
C GLU A 22 27.05 -7.15 -15.41
N GLU A 23 27.54 -7.54 -16.59
CA GLU A 23 27.73 -6.63 -17.73
C GLU A 23 26.41 -6.08 -18.28
N ASP A 24 25.35 -6.90 -18.35
CA ASP A 24 24.03 -6.44 -18.80
C ASP A 24 23.37 -5.48 -17.79
N ARG A 25 23.65 -5.68 -16.49
CA ARG A 25 23.23 -4.74 -15.43
C ARG A 25 24.03 -3.44 -15.46
N ALA A 26 25.35 -3.52 -15.66
CA ALA A 26 26.21 -2.36 -15.78
C ALA A 26 25.82 -1.52 -17.02
N ASP A 27 25.47 -2.17 -18.12
CA ASP A 27 25.03 -1.50 -19.35
C ASP A 27 23.61 -0.93 -19.23
N ALA A 28 22.70 -1.58 -18.50
CA ALA A 28 21.40 -1.00 -18.17
C ALA A 28 21.53 0.25 -17.26
N ILE A 29 22.44 0.21 -16.28
CA ILE A 29 22.71 1.34 -15.37
C ILE A 29 23.40 2.49 -16.11
N SER A 30 24.30 2.22 -17.06
CA SER A 30 24.97 3.23 -17.87
C SER A 30 23.99 3.94 -18.82
N ARG A 31 23.06 3.19 -19.43
CA ARG A 31 22.01 3.73 -20.31
C ARG A 31 21.01 4.60 -19.54
N ILE A 32 20.61 4.18 -18.33
CA ILE A 32 19.74 4.98 -17.47
C ILE A 32 20.47 6.25 -17.03
N ARG A 33 21.73 6.16 -16.61
CA ARG A 33 22.54 7.32 -16.21
C ARG A 33 22.69 8.35 -17.33
N ASN A 34 22.94 7.90 -18.56
CA ASN A 34 23.02 8.76 -19.75
C ASN A 34 21.66 9.34 -20.17
N ALA A 35 20.55 8.64 -19.89
CA ALA A 35 19.20 9.15 -20.18
C ALA A 35 18.67 10.13 -19.12
N THR A 36 19.17 10.07 -17.88
CA THR A 36 18.77 10.99 -16.78
C THR A 36 19.65 12.22 -16.60
N GLN A 37 20.70 12.39 -17.40
CA GLN A 37 21.47 13.64 -17.41
C GLN A 37 20.80 14.68 -18.32
N PRO A 38 20.44 15.87 -17.80
CA PRO A 38 19.98 16.96 -18.65
C PRO A 38 21.13 17.43 -19.57
N PRO A 39 20.88 17.75 -20.85
CA PRO A 39 21.92 18.06 -21.84
C PRO A 39 22.65 19.40 -21.63
N THR A 40 22.46 20.08 -20.49
CA THR A 40 22.95 21.45 -20.24
C THR A 40 24.14 21.56 -19.29
N ALA A 41 24.45 20.55 -18.49
CA ALA A 41 25.45 20.67 -17.42
C ALA A 41 26.90 20.86 -17.91
N ALA A 42 27.25 20.41 -19.12
CA ALA A 42 28.59 20.57 -19.67
C ALA A 42 28.86 21.99 -20.20
N ASN A 43 27.84 22.71 -20.68
CA ASN A 43 27.98 24.09 -21.17
C ASN A 43 27.88 25.12 -20.03
N ASP A 44 27.15 24.80 -18.95
CA ASP A 44 26.99 25.71 -17.81
C ASP A 44 28.24 25.81 -16.92
N SER A 45 29.07 24.77 -16.87
CA SER A 45 30.33 24.83 -16.13
C SER A 45 31.36 25.75 -16.82
N VAL A 46 31.47 25.66 -18.15
CA VAL A 46 32.34 26.53 -18.95
C VAL A 46 31.84 27.98 -18.91
N SER A 47 30.52 28.21 -19.09
CA SER A 47 29.94 29.56 -19.05
C SER A 47 30.12 30.24 -17.68
N ASN A 48 29.99 29.51 -16.58
CA ASN A 48 30.24 30.04 -15.24
C ASN A 48 31.71 30.38 -15.00
N THR A 49 32.65 29.56 -15.50
CA THR A 49 34.09 29.87 -15.38
C THR A 49 34.50 31.12 -16.16
N GLU A 50 33.91 31.35 -17.34
CA GLU A 50 34.12 32.57 -18.15
C GLU A 50 33.50 33.80 -17.48
N ILE A 51 32.29 33.68 -16.94
CA ILE A 51 31.62 34.78 -16.21
C ILE A 51 32.44 35.18 -14.97
N ASP A 52 33.01 34.21 -14.25
CA ASP A 52 33.85 34.50 -13.09
C ASP A 52 35.22 35.09 -13.46
N ALA A 53 35.76 34.77 -14.63
CA ALA A 53 36.92 35.46 -15.18
C ALA A 53 36.60 36.94 -15.48
N ILE A 54 35.45 37.22 -16.10
CA ILE A 54 35.00 38.60 -16.42
C ILE A 54 34.71 39.41 -15.14
N LYS A 55 34.20 38.78 -14.08
CA LYS A 55 34.03 39.46 -12.77
C LYS A 55 35.36 39.91 -12.17
N ARG A 56 36.44 39.13 -12.36
CA ARG A 56 37.79 39.46 -11.87
C ARG A 56 38.44 40.62 -12.63
N GLU A 57 37.96 40.97 -13.81
CA GLU A 57 38.45 42.12 -14.59
C GLU A 57 38.03 43.49 -13.99
N GLY A 58 37.15 43.52 -12.98
CA GLY A 58 36.84 44.75 -12.25
C GLY A 58 36.07 45.80 -13.05
N LEU A 59 35.20 45.36 -13.97
CA LEU A 59 34.40 46.24 -14.84
C LEU A 59 33.48 47.18 -14.04
N THR A 60 33.46 48.45 -14.43
CA THR A 60 32.60 49.45 -13.77
C THR A 60 31.13 49.27 -14.13
N GLY A 61 30.21 49.64 -13.23
CA GLY A 61 28.77 49.53 -13.47
C GLY A 61 28.27 50.28 -14.73
N ARG A 62 28.99 51.30 -15.19
CA ARG A 62 28.70 52.01 -16.45
C ARG A 62 29.07 51.17 -17.69
N GLN A 63 30.20 50.48 -17.64
CA GLN A 63 30.67 49.60 -18.71
C GLN A 63 29.74 48.40 -18.91
N LEU A 64 29.25 47.83 -17.80
CA LEU A 64 28.29 46.72 -17.81
C LEU A 64 26.96 47.09 -18.48
N ARG A 65 26.40 48.26 -18.15
CA ARG A 65 25.17 48.76 -18.81
C ARG A 65 25.37 49.04 -20.29
N LEU A 66 26.55 49.52 -20.67
CA LEU A 66 26.89 49.75 -22.08
C LEU A 66 27.01 48.43 -22.85
N ALA A 67 27.64 47.43 -22.26
CA ALA A 67 27.70 46.07 -22.81
C ALA A 67 26.31 45.44 -22.96
N ARG A 68 25.42 45.56 -21.95
CA ARG A 68 24.02 45.11 -22.07
C ARG A 68 23.29 45.78 -23.23
N ARG A 69 23.42 47.10 -23.37
CA ARG A 69 22.77 47.86 -24.45
C ARG A 69 23.33 47.46 -25.83
N LEU A 70 24.63 47.20 -25.91
CA LEU A 70 25.28 46.75 -27.15
C LEU A 70 24.88 45.31 -27.49
N ALA A 71 24.75 44.42 -26.50
CA ALA A 71 24.26 43.06 -26.67
C ALA A 71 22.83 43.06 -27.22
N GLN A 72 21.94 43.85 -26.62
CA GLN A 72 20.55 44.00 -27.07
C GLN A 72 20.48 44.55 -28.50
N LYS A 73 21.33 45.51 -28.87
CA LYS A 73 21.42 46.04 -30.24
C LYS A 73 21.88 45.00 -31.26
N ASN A 74 22.70 44.04 -30.84
CA ASN A 74 23.17 42.91 -31.66
C ASN A 74 22.26 41.67 -31.55
N GLY A 75 21.04 41.83 -30.99
CA GLY A 75 20.04 40.76 -30.86
C GLY A 75 20.45 39.64 -29.90
N LEU A 76 21.30 39.94 -28.92
CA LEU A 76 21.74 38.99 -27.90
C LEU A 76 20.92 39.18 -26.62
N GLU A 77 20.16 38.16 -26.24
CA GLU A 77 19.39 38.13 -25.00
C GLU A 77 20.26 37.62 -23.85
N ALA A 78 20.89 38.56 -23.12
CA ALA A 78 21.76 38.24 -21.99
C ALA A 78 20.96 38.14 -20.68
N THR A 79 21.21 37.10 -19.89
CA THR A 79 20.52 36.88 -18.60
C THR A 79 21.08 37.79 -17.49
N SER A 80 22.34 38.22 -17.63
CA SER A 80 23.06 39.08 -16.68
C SER A 80 23.96 40.09 -17.39
N ASP A 81 24.34 41.17 -16.70
CA ASP A 81 25.26 42.20 -17.22
C ASP A 81 26.62 41.61 -17.64
N TYR A 82 27.14 40.64 -16.88
CA TYR A 82 28.39 39.95 -17.19
C TYR A 82 28.24 38.93 -18.33
N ASP A 83 27.06 38.32 -18.45
CA ASP A 83 26.73 37.40 -19.53
C ASP A 83 26.60 38.15 -20.87
N ALA A 84 26.16 39.41 -20.85
CA ALA A 84 26.18 40.28 -22.03
C ALA A 84 27.59 40.52 -22.57
N VAL A 85 28.58 40.68 -21.69
CA VAL A 85 29.99 40.85 -22.08
C VAL A 85 30.54 39.54 -22.68
N ARG A 86 30.22 38.40 -22.07
CA ARG A 86 30.61 37.06 -22.57
C ARG A 86 30.07 36.81 -23.98
N LEU A 87 28.78 37.02 -24.19
CA LEU A 87 28.12 36.80 -25.49
C LEU A 87 28.66 37.73 -26.59
N LEU A 88 29.03 38.97 -26.24
CA LEU A 88 29.66 39.91 -27.17
C LEU A 88 31.08 39.48 -27.55
N ARG A 89 31.90 39.06 -26.58
CA ARG A 89 33.26 38.54 -26.83
C ARG A 89 33.25 37.24 -27.62
N GLN A 90 32.28 36.36 -27.38
CA GLN A 90 32.10 35.12 -28.16
C GLN A 90 31.78 35.40 -29.64
N LYS A 91 31.16 36.55 -29.96
CA LYS A 91 30.96 37.04 -31.33
C LYS A 91 32.13 37.87 -31.86
N GLY A 92 33.25 37.95 -31.14
CA GLY A 92 34.44 38.72 -31.52
C GLY A 92 34.25 40.24 -31.44
N ILE A 93 33.23 40.71 -30.72
CA ILE A 93 32.92 42.14 -30.58
C ILE A 93 33.32 42.57 -29.17
N ASP A 94 34.45 43.27 -29.04
CA ASP A 94 34.87 43.79 -27.75
C ASP A 94 34.21 45.14 -27.44
N PRO A 95 33.34 45.23 -26.42
CA PRO A 95 32.60 46.45 -26.09
C PRO A 95 33.49 47.60 -25.58
N PHE A 96 34.76 47.34 -25.27
CA PHE A 96 35.65 48.29 -24.60
C PHE A 96 36.88 48.71 -25.42
N HIS A 97 37.10 48.12 -26.60
CA HIS A 97 38.27 48.42 -27.42
C HIS A 97 38.29 49.85 -27.99
N ARG A 98 37.16 50.57 -28.00
CA ARG A 98 37.08 51.97 -28.47
C ARG A 98 37.26 53.03 -27.37
N ALA A 99 37.27 52.64 -26.09
CA ALA A 99 37.37 53.62 -24.99
C ALA A 99 38.81 54.08 -24.70
N ASN A 100 39.83 53.36 -25.21
CA ASN A 100 41.25 53.68 -24.99
C ASN A 100 41.91 54.52 -26.11
N LEU A 101 41.13 55.09 -27.04
CA LEU A 101 41.66 55.96 -28.11
C LEU A 101 41.10 57.40 -28.11
N LEU A 102 40.45 57.83 -27.03
CA LEU A 102 39.97 59.22 -26.87
C LEU A 102 40.38 59.79 -25.50
N GLY A 103 41.69 59.78 -25.27
CA GLY A 103 42.35 60.34 -24.09
C GLY A 103 43.59 61.14 -24.49
N MET A 104 43.49 62.00 -25.50
CA MET A 104 44.48 63.04 -25.80
C MET A 104 43.83 64.11 -26.68
N ALA A 105 44.08 65.38 -26.31
CA ALA A 105 43.75 66.63 -26.98
C ALA A 105 42.31 67.20 -26.83
N GLY A 106 42.22 68.29 -26.06
CA GLY A 106 41.86 69.60 -26.61
C GLY A 106 40.38 69.98 -26.69
N GLU A 107 40.01 70.94 -25.84
CA GLU A 107 39.23 72.17 -26.10
C GLU A 107 38.09 72.22 -27.16
N THR A 108 36.98 72.84 -26.73
CA THR A 108 35.98 73.64 -27.46
C THR A 108 35.67 73.33 -28.94
N ALA A 109 34.40 73.09 -29.26
CA ALA A 109 33.62 73.93 -30.18
C ALA A 109 32.22 73.36 -30.45
N GLN A 110 31.34 74.26 -30.83
CA GLN A 110 29.96 74.08 -31.27
C GLN A 110 29.83 73.30 -32.60
N THR A 111 28.57 72.95 -32.88
CA THR A 111 27.86 72.98 -34.18
C THR A 111 27.51 71.62 -34.83
N GLU A 112 26.18 71.45 -35.00
CA GLU A 112 25.37 70.86 -36.09
C GLU A 112 25.91 69.64 -36.86
N ASP A 113 25.12 68.63 -37.23
CA ASP A 113 23.87 68.75 -37.98
C ASP A 113 23.21 67.36 -38.12
N GLN A 114 21.87 67.29 -38.13
CA GLN A 114 21.08 66.71 -39.24
C GLN A 114 19.64 66.29 -38.88
N ALA A 115 18.74 66.84 -39.70
CA ALA A 115 17.60 66.20 -40.37
C ALA A 115 16.29 65.95 -39.60
N LYS A 116 15.49 67.03 -39.60
CA LYS A 116 14.09 67.12 -40.11
C LYS A 116 13.22 65.84 -40.07
N ASP A 117 12.14 65.89 -39.30
CA ASP A 117 10.81 65.73 -39.91
C ASP A 117 9.77 66.63 -39.23
N LYS A 118 8.98 67.32 -40.04
CA LYS A 118 8.00 68.34 -39.64
C LYS A 118 6.61 67.74 -39.68
N VAL A 119 5.85 67.86 -38.59
CA VAL A 119 4.38 68.00 -38.69
C VAL A 119 3.93 69.09 -37.72
N THR A 120 3.55 70.23 -38.31
CA THR A 120 2.96 71.38 -37.65
C THR A 120 1.44 71.17 -37.59
N ILE A 121 0.85 71.18 -36.39
CA ILE A 121 -0.60 71.26 -36.21
C ILE A 121 -0.90 72.59 -35.51
N HIS A 122 -1.51 73.51 -36.26
CA HIS A 122 -2.02 74.79 -35.77
C HIS A 122 -3.41 74.58 -35.16
N LEU A 123 -3.59 74.95 -33.89
CA LEU A 123 -4.90 75.30 -33.32
C LEU A 123 -4.84 76.74 -32.76
N PRO A 124 -5.93 77.51 -32.86
CA PRO A 124 -5.94 78.95 -32.65
C PRO A 124 -5.85 79.35 -31.17
N GLN A 125 -5.00 80.35 -30.88
CA GLN A 125 -5.02 81.06 -29.61
C GLN A 125 -6.29 81.89 -29.50
N THR A 126 -7.14 81.59 -28.51
CA THR A 126 -8.18 82.52 -28.08
C THR A 126 -7.52 83.70 -27.38
N VAL A 127 -7.76 84.89 -27.93
CA VAL A 127 -7.34 86.15 -27.33
C VAL A 127 -8.26 86.40 -26.13
N SER A 128 -7.71 86.38 -24.92
CA SER A 128 -8.41 86.85 -23.73
C SER A 128 -8.30 88.37 -23.68
N GLU A 129 -9.44 89.04 -23.76
CA GLU A 129 -9.56 90.48 -23.54
C GLU A 129 -9.09 90.88 -22.14
N GLY A 130 -8.60 92.12 -22.06
CA GLY A 130 -8.03 92.73 -20.86
C GLY A 130 -9.03 92.89 -19.72
N GLY A 131 -8.89 92.05 -18.70
CA GLY A 131 -9.40 92.28 -17.36
C GLY A 131 -8.40 93.08 -16.54
N LYS A 132 -8.70 94.37 -16.37
CA LYS A 132 -8.10 95.38 -15.48
C LYS A 132 -7.39 94.77 -14.25
N THR A 133 -6.06 94.80 -14.23
CA THR A 133 -5.23 94.39 -13.10
C THR A 133 -5.15 95.49 -12.04
N LEU A 134 -5.55 95.17 -10.82
CA LEU A 134 -5.15 95.92 -9.62
C LEU A 134 -3.67 95.58 -9.31
N PRO A 135 -2.86 96.52 -8.78
CA PRO A 135 -1.44 96.32 -8.59
C PRO A 135 -1.16 95.34 -7.42
N GLY A 136 -0.69 94.14 -7.75
CA GLY A 136 -0.01 93.25 -6.82
C GLY A 136 1.52 93.43 -6.91
N PRO A 137 2.29 93.04 -5.88
CA PRO A 137 3.74 93.28 -5.84
C PRO A 137 4.46 92.49 -6.94
N GLU A 138 5.43 93.13 -7.61
CA GLU A 138 6.24 92.51 -8.65
C GLU A 138 7.17 91.43 -8.07
N MET A 139 6.75 90.16 -8.14
CA MET A 139 7.64 89.02 -7.89
C MET A 139 8.47 88.66 -9.13
N SER A 140 9.76 88.40 -8.93
CA SER A 140 10.74 88.05 -9.97
C SER A 140 10.42 86.70 -10.66
N PRO A 141 10.81 86.51 -11.94
CA PRO A 141 10.46 85.32 -12.73
C PRO A 141 11.05 84.00 -12.17
N THR A 142 12.10 84.05 -11.35
CA THR A 142 12.66 82.87 -10.65
C THR A 142 11.82 82.46 -9.44
N GLN A 143 11.29 83.42 -8.66
CA GLN A 143 10.42 83.14 -7.52
C GLN A 143 9.06 82.56 -7.95
N ARG A 144 8.54 82.98 -9.11
CA ARG A 144 7.33 82.38 -9.70
C ARG A 144 7.54 80.91 -10.09
N ARG A 145 8.67 80.58 -10.71
CA ARG A 145 9.02 79.18 -11.04
C ARG A 145 9.20 78.32 -9.80
N GLU A 146 9.82 78.84 -8.74
CA GLU A 146 9.96 78.11 -7.46
C GLU A 146 8.61 77.88 -6.76
N PHE A 147 7.70 78.87 -6.83
CA PHE A 147 6.35 78.73 -6.30
C PHE A 147 5.52 77.73 -7.12
N GLU A 148 5.59 77.79 -8.46
CA GLU A 148 4.92 76.85 -9.37
C GLU A 148 5.46 75.42 -9.23
N ILE A 149 6.78 75.23 -9.11
CA ILE A 149 7.40 73.92 -8.85
C ILE A 149 6.97 73.39 -7.47
N GLY A 150 6.89 74.26 -6.47
CA GLY A 150 6.39 73.91 -5.14
C GLY A 150 4.91 73.50 -5.14
N GLU A 151 4.07 74.15 -5.93
CA GLU A 151 2.66 73.78 -6.11
C GLU A 151 2.49 72.47 -6.87
N ILE A 152 3.28 72.23 -7.93
CA ILE A 152 3.30 70.96 -8.66
C ILE A 152 3.76 69.81 -7.75
N GLN A 153 4.82 70.00 -6.95
CA GLN A 153 5.27 68.99 -5.98
C GLN A 153 4.22 68.71 -4.90
N LYS A 154 3.55 69.75 -4.38
CA LYS A 154 2.45 69.60 -3.41
C LYS A 154 1.25 68.86 -4.02
N ASP A 155 0.91 69.11 -5.28
CA ASP A 155 -0.18 68.41 -5.97
C ASP A 155 0.18 66.94 -6.28
N ILE A 156 1.41 66.66 -6.75
CA ILE A 156 1.92 65.29 -6.92
C ILE A 156 1.91 64.54 -5.58
N ALA A 157 2.35 65.18 -4.49
CA ALA A 157 2.31 64.59 -3.16
C ALA A 157 0.87 64.33 -2.67
N ARG A 158 -0.07 65.26 -2.92
CA ARG A 158 -1.50 65.06 -2.59
C ARG A 158 -2.13 63.92 -3.40
N ARG A 159 -1.86 63.83 -4.70
CA ARG A 159 -2.33 62.74 -5.57
C ARG A 159 -1.74 61.39 -5.16
N ARG A 160 -0.45 61.34 -4.82
CA ARG A 160 0.23 60.13 -4.31
C ARG A 160 -0.35 59.71 -2.96
N ARG A 161 -0.57 60.64 -2.03
CA ARG A 161 -1.23 60.37 -0.74
C ARG A 161 -2.64 59.81 -0.94
N ARG A 162 -3.47 60.40 -1.83
CA ARG A 162 -4.80 59.87 -2.14
C ARG A 162 -4.75 58.47 -2.75
N LYS A 163 -3.82 58.20 -3.67
CA LYS A 163 -3.63 56.86 -4.26
C LYS A 163 -3.16 55.82 -3.22
N LEU A 164 -2.23 56.20 -2.34
CA LEU A 164 -1.77 55.34 -1.24
C LEU A 164 -2.88 55.09 -0.22
N LEU A 165 -3.66 56.11 0.15
CA LEU A 165 -4.82 55.95 1.02
C LEU A 165 -5.88 55.04 0.38
N ALA A 166 -6.14 55.19 -0.92
CA ALA A 166 -7.07 54.31 -1.64
C ALA A 166 -6.56 52.86 -1.71
N LEU A 167 -5.25 52.66 -1.89
CA LEU A 167 -4.64 51.32 -1.86
C LEU A 167 -4.72 50.72 -0.45
N PHE A 168 -4.37 51.50 0.58
CA PHE A 168 -4.45 51.07 1.96
C PHE A 168 -5.89 50.75 2.37
N ALA A 169 -6.87 51.55 1.96
CA ALA A 169 -8.29 51.28 2.20
C ALA A 169 -8.74 49.98 1.54
N ARG A 170 -8.31 49.70 0.30
CA ARG A 170 -8.58 48.42 -0.36
C ARG A 170 -7.94 47.26 0.38
N LEU A 171 -6.66 47.39 0.77
CA LEU A 171 -5.96 46.37 1.53
C LEU A 171 -6.60 46.15 2.91
N ALA A 172 -7.05 47.22 3.56
CA ALA A 172 -7.77 47.17 4.83
C ALA A 172 -9.06 46.36 4.71
N VAL A 173 -9.86 46.59 3.67
CA VAL A 173 -11.14 45.90 3.48
C VAL A 173 -10.97 44.46 2.97
N PHE A 174 -10.05 44.22 2.03
CA PHE A 174 -9.94 42.90 1.38
C PHE A 174 -8.92 41.96 2.02
N VAL A 175 -8.01 42.46 2.86
CA VAL A 175 -6.98 41.65 3.50
C VAL A 175 -7.09 41.77 5.02
N PHE A 176 -6.93 42.97 5.59
CA PHE A 176 -6.88 43.10 7.05
C PHE A 176 -8.22 42.80 7.73
N LEU A 177 -9.35 43.24 7.16
CA LEU A 177 -10.67 42.99 7.73
C LEU A 177 -11.00 41.48 7.80
N PRO A 178 -10.94 40.69 6.71
CA PRO A 178 -11.19 39.26 6.81
C PRO A 178 -10.15 38.53 7.67
N THR A 179 -8.88 38.96 7.64
CA THR A 179 -7.85 38.44 8.57
C THR A 179 -8.22 38.72 10.03
N PHE A 180 -8.70 39.92 10.33
CA PHE A 180 -9.12 40.30 11.68
C PHE A 180 -10.32 39.49 12.14
N ILE A 181 -11.28 39.22 11.25
CA ILE A 181 -12.43 38.33 11.55
C ILE A 181 -11.93 36.92 11.90
N VAL A 182 -11.00 36.37 11.13
CA VAL A 182 -10.41 35.04 11.40
C VAL A 182 -9.62 35.05 12.71
N GLY A 183 -8.81 36.08 12.94
CA GLY A 183 -8.07 36.25 14.20
C GLY A 183 -9.01 36.35 15.39
N PHE A 184 -10.06 37.17 15.30
CA PHE A 184 -11.08 37.30 16.34
C PHE A 184 -11.75 35.95 16.64
N TYR A 185 -12.07 35.18 15.60
CA TYR A 185 -12.60 33.82 15.77
C TYR A 185 -11.63 32.93 16.55
N PHE A 186 -10.39 32.77 16.10
CA PHE A 186 -9.44 31.86 16.76
C PHE A 186 -9.04 32.28 18.18
N TYR A 187 -8.97 33.58 18.45
CA TYR A 187 -8.59 34.07 19.78
C TYR A 187 -9.75 34.10 20.77
N ARG A 188 -10.98 34.37 20.33
CA ARG A 188 -12.10 34.68 21.23
C ARG A 188 -13.27 33.69 21.18
N VAL A 189 -13.48 33.00 20.06
CA VAL A 189 -14.64 32.13 19.81
C VAL A 189 -14.24 30.67 19.77
N ALA A 190 -13.14 30.33 19.10
CA ALA A 190 -12.74 28.95 18.88
C ALA A 190 -12.42 28.22 20.19
N THR A 191 -12.94 27.01 20.33
CA THR A 191 -12.73 26.19 21.51
C THR A 191 -11.30 25.62 21.52
N PRO A 192 -10.58 25.72 22.65
CA PRO A 192 -9.28 25.07 22.80
C PRO A 192 -9.46 23.55 22.80
N MET A 193 -8.67 22.85 21.98
CA MET A 193 -8.60 21.39 21.96
C MET A 193 -7.23 20.93 22.41
N TYR A 194 -7.20 19.94 23.30
CA TYR A 194 -6.02 19.34 23.88
C TYR A 194 -5.75 18.01 23.16
N ALA A 195 -4.57 17.86 22.56
CA ALA A 195 -4.17 16.62 21.94
C ALA A 195 -3.47 15.70 22.96
N SER A 196 -3.75 14.40 22.90
CA SER A 196 -2.97 13.37 23.58
C SER A 196 -2.34 12.45 22.55
N ASP A 197 -1.02 12.34 22.59
CA ASP A 197 -0.25 11.49 21.69
C ASP A 197 0.00 10.12 22.32
N SER A 198 -0.16 9.08 21.50
CA SER A 198 0.14 7.70 21.87
C SER A 198 0.87 7.02 20.72
N ALA A 199 1.74 6.07 21.05
CA ALA A 199 2.47 5.29 20.07
C ALA A 199 2.52 3.84 20.51
N PHE A 200 2.16 2.93 19.63
CA PHE A 200 2.15 1.50 19.91
C PHE A 200 2.62 0.70 18.70
N SER A 201 3.09 -0.51 18.95
CA SER A 201 3.46 -1.46 17.89
C SER A 201 2.86 -2.82 18.18
N ILE A 202 2.64 -3.57 17.10
CA ILE A 202 2.12 -4.93 17.17
C ILE A 202 3.32 -5.86 17.08
N LEU A 203 3.55 -6.60 18.16
CA LEU A 203 4.61 -7.59 18.22
C LEU A 203 4.01 -8.97 18.00
N GLN A 204 4.64 -9.72 17.11
CA GLN A 204 4.42 -11.15 17.02
C GLN A 204 5.44 -11.84 17.94
N ALA A 205 4.98 -12.64 18.89
CA ALA A 205 5.87 -13.48 19.68
C ALA A 205 6.55 -14.47 18.72
N ASP A 206 7.89 -14.44 18.68
CA ASP A 206 8.71 -15.21 17.75
C ASP A 206 8.26 -16.68 17.72
N GLY A 207 7.70 -17.07 16.58
CA GLY A 207 7.44 -18.46 16.23
C GLY A 207 8.76 -19.12 15.88
N GLY A 208 9.56 -19.47 16.89
CA GLY A 208 10.74 -20.31 16.74
C GLY A 208 10.35 -21.66 16.14
N GLY A 209 10.42 -21.74 14.82
CA GLY A 209 10.17 -22.93 14.02
C GLY A 209 10.76 -22.69 12.65
N ALA A 210 12.00 -23.13 12.46
CA ALA A 210 12.71 -23.13 11.18
C ALA A 210 12.02 -24.08 10.18
N SER A 211 10.83 -23.73 9.72
CA SER A 211 10.31 -24.20 8.45
C SER A 211 10.89 -23.32 7.35
N PHE A 212 11.16 -23.90 6.18
CA PHE A 212 11.80 -23.23 5.03
C PHE A 212 10.99 -22.02 4.49
N GLY A 213 9.78 -21.75 5.02
CA GLY A 213 8.99 -20.52 4.82
C GLY A 213 8.92 -19.55 6.01
N GLY A 214 9.60 -19.86 7.13
CA GLY A 214 9.57 -19.10 8.39
C GLY A 214 10.50 -17.88 8.45
N PHE A 215 11.42 -17.73 7.49
CA PHE A 215 12.29 -16.54 7.38
C PHE A 215 11.48 -15.24 7.14
N LEU A 216 10.22 -15.38 6.75
CA LEU A 216 9.28 -14.30 6.40
C LEU A 216 8.38 -13.94 7.58
N ALA A 217 8.07 -14.93 8.44
CA ALA A 217 7.03 -14.86 9.46
C ALA A 217 7.39 -13.95 10.64
N GLY A 218 8.68 -13.71 10.87
CA GLY A 218 9.19 -12.71 11.83
C GLY A 218 9.61 -11.39 11.18
N THR A 219 9.40 -11.21 9.87
CA THR A 219 9.77 -9.95 9.20
C THR A 219 8.70 -8.90 9.44
N GLN A 220 9.11 -7.63 9.50
CA GLN A 220 8.21 -6.47 9.62
C GLN A 220 7.07 -6.45 8.59
N TYR A 221 7.19 -7.18 7.48
CA TYR A 221 6.13 -7.36 6.49
C TYR A 221 4.94 -8.21 6.97
N ALA A 222 5.15 -9.17 7.88
CA ALA A 222 4.09 -10.01 8.42
C ALA A 222 3.20 -9.24 9.41
N THR A 223 3.80 -8.39 10.26
CA THR A 223 3.08 -7.52 11.20
C THR A 223 2.53 -6.26 10.56
N ALA A 224 3.00 -5.89 9.36
CA ALA A 224 2.49 -4.74 8.62
C ALA A 224 1.02 -4.89 8.25
N GLN A 225 0.56 -6.10 7.88
CA GLN A 225 -0.86 -6.34 7.58
C GLN A 225 -1.74 -6.11 8.81
N ASP A 226 -1.32 -6.64 9.96
CA ASP A 226 -2.05 -6.46 11.23
C ASP A 226 -2.07 -4.99 11.66
N SER A 227 -0.96 -4.27 11.43
CA SER A 227 -0.84 -2.84 11.76
C SER A 227 -1.74 -1.98 10.88
N VAL A 228 -1.79 -2.26 9.58
CA VAL A 228 -2.67 -1.58 8.62
C VAL A 228 -4.13 -1.90 8.93
N ALA A 229 -4.48 -3.16 9.19
CA ALA A 229 -5.84 -3.55 9.55
C ALA A 229 -6.31 -2.86 10.84
N THR A 230 -5.42 -2.74 11.84
CA THR A 230 -5.70 -2.03 13.09
C THR A 230 -5.91 -0.53 12.84
N GLN A 231 -5.08 0.09 12.00
CA GLN A 231 -5.28 1.50 11.60
C GLN A 231 -6.64 1.69 10.90
N GLU A 232 -6.95 0.86 9.90
CA GLU A 232 -8.22 0.92 9.17
C GLU A 232 -9.42 0.74 10.11
N PHE A 233 -9.33 -0.18 11.07
CA PHE A 233 -10.36 -0.38 12.09
C PHE A 233 -10.53 0.86 12.96
N LEU A 234 -9.45 1.43 13.50
CA LEU A 234 -9.52 2.61 14.36
C LEU A 234 -10.02 3.86 13.62
N GLU A 235 -9.76 3.96 12.32
CA GLU A 235 -10.33 5.02 11.47
C GLU A 235 -11.77 4.74 11.03
N SER A 236 -12.30 3.54 11.26
CA SER A 236 -13.60 3.12 10.74
C SER A 236 -14.79 3.66 11.57
N LYS A 237 -15.99 3.53 10.99
CA LYS A 237 -17.25 3.80 11.70
C LYS A 237 -17.50 2.82 12.84
N ASP A 238 -16.94 1.61 12.79
CA ASP A 238 -17.10 0.63 13.89
C ASP A 238 -16.41 1.16 15.16
N ALA A 239 -15.19 1.69 15.04
CA ALA A 239 -14.50 2.33 16.16
C ALA A 239 -15.29 3.52 16.74
N LEU A 240 -15.90 4.36 15.89
CA LEU A 240 -16.79 5.43 16.34
C LEU A 240 -17.99 4.90 17.12
N LEU A 241 -18.69 3.88 16.59
CA LEU A 241 -19.88 3.32 17.24
C LEU A 241 -19.56 2.71 18.60
N ARG A 242 -18.41 2.06 18.75
CA ARG A 242 -17.93 1.55 20.05
C ARG A 242 -17.58 2.69 21.01
N LEU A 243 -16.87 3.70 20.52
CA LEU A 243 -16.52 4.87 21.32
C LEU A 243 -17.77 5.63 21.78
N GLU A 244 -18.78 5.72 20.92
CA GLU A 244 -20.09 6.30 21.24
C GLU A 244 -20.80 5.51 22.33
N HIS A 245 -20.86 4.19 22.20
CA HIS A 245 -21.47 3.32 23.19
C HIS A 245 -20.79 3.43 24.57
N ASP A 246 -19.45 3.50 24.60
CA ASP A 246 -18.70 3.43 25.85
C ASP A 246 -18.50 4.78 26.54
N MET A 247 -18.44 5.87 25.76
CA MET A 247 -18.12 7.20 26.31
C MET A 247 -19.06 8.33 25.87
N GLY A 248 -19.99 8.08 24.94
CA GLY A 248 -20.84 9.13 24.39
C GLY A 248 -20.02 10.21 23.68
N PHE A 249 -19.24 9.82 22.67
CA PHE A 249 -18.41 10.72 21.87
C PHE A 249 -19.21 11.92 21.35
N GLU A 250 -20.40 11.69 20.81
CA GLU A 250 -21.27 12.75 20.30
C GLU A 250 -21.66 13.76 21.40
N GLU A 251 -21.99 13.27 22.59
CA GLU A 251 -22.42 14.14 23.70
C GLU A 251 -21.31 15.06 24.20
N ILE A 252 -20.06 14.63 24.13
CA ILE A 252 -18.91 15.48 24.42
C ILE A 252 -18.88 16.66 23.45
N PHE A 253 -19.15 16.42 22.16
CA PHE A 253 -19.06 17.43 21.11
C PHE A 253 -20.36 18.21 20.84
N LYS A 254 -21.49 17.82 21.45
CA LYS A 254 -22.78 18.55 21.42
C LYS A 254 -22.85 19.68 22.46
N GLN A 255 -21.88 19.78 23.38
CA GLN A 255 -21.90 20.74 24.48
C GLN A 255 -21.94 22.20 24.00
N GLU A 256 -22.76 23.03 24.66
CA GLU A 256 -23.07 24.39 24.20
C GLU A 256 -21.86 25.35 24.15
N TRP A 257 -20.85 25.12 24.99
CA TRP A 257 -19.64 25.94 25.05
C TRP A 257 -18.62 25.63 23.95
N ILE A 258 -18.84 24.57 23.18
CA ILE A 258 -18.04 24.26 22.00
C ILE A 258 -18.43 25.24 20.88
N ASP A 259 -17.43 25.74 20.15
CA ASP A 259 -17.64 26.74 19.11
C ASP A 259 -18.58 26.21 18.01
N PRO A 260 -19.39 27.09 17.38
CA PRO A 260 -20.41 26.65 16.42
C PRO A 260 -19.89 25.92 15.18
N ILE A 261 -18.59 26.01 14.87
CA ILE A 261 -17.99 25.37 13.69
C ILE A 261 -17.55 23.94 14.00
N GLN A 262 -17.08 23.69 15.22
CA GLN A 262 -16.63 22.39 15.69
C GLN A 262 -17.72 21.61 16.43
N ARG A 263 -18.71 22.31 16.99
CA ARG A 263 -19.82 21.71 17.74
C ARG A 263 -20.69 20.87 16.83
N LEU A 264 -21.02 19.69 17.33
CA LEU A 264 -21.95 18.78 16.68
C LEU A 264 -23.39 19.28 16.88
N SER A 265 -24.21 19.22 15.84
CA SER A 265 -25.65 19.57 15.96
C SER A 265 -26.35 18.61 16.93
N PRO A 266 -27.38 19.06 17.69
CA PRO A 266 -28.17 18.16 18.53
C PRO A 266 -28.79 17.00 17.74
N ASP A 267 -29.24 17.28 16.52
CA ASP A 267 -29.84 16.32 15.58
C ASP A 267 -28.82 15.78 14.55
N ALA A 268 -27.53 15.78 14.89
CA ALA A 268 -26.48 15.35 13.96
C ALA A 268 -26.65 13.90 13.52
N THR A 269 -26.31 13.64 12.27
CA THR A 269 -26.27 12.27 11.73
C THR A 269 -24.95 11.58 12.08
N LEU A 270 -24.95 10.24 12.06
CA LEU A 270 -23.73 9.45 12.24
C LEU A 270 -22.60 9.85 11.26
N GLU A 271 -22.95 10.29 10.04
CA GLU A 271 -21.96 10.77 9.06
C GLU A 271 -21.28 12.08 9.49
N GLU A 272 -22.01 12.97 10.16
CA GLU A 272 -21.47 14.21 10.69
C GLU A 272 -20.58 13.94 11.91
N ALA A 273 -21.01 13.05 12.81
CA ALA A 273 -20.20 12.58 13.93
C ALA A 273 -18.91 11.91 13.44
N TYR A 274 -18.99 11.08 12.39
CA TYR A 274 -17.82 10.44 11.78
C TYR A 274 -16.86 11.44 11.11
N LYS A 275 -17.39 12.47 10.45
CA LYS A 275 -16.56 13.54 9.89
C LYS A 275 -15.82 14.32 10.97
N LEU A 276 -16.43 14.49 12.15
CA LEU A 276 -15.80 15.10 13.32
C LEU A 276 -14.75 14.17 13.93
N PHE A 277 -15.09 12.89 14.13
CA PHE A 277 -14.20 11.84 14.61
C PHE A 277 -12.89 11.80 13.81
N ARG A 278 -12.96 11.73 12.48
CA ARG A 278 -11.77 11.74 11.61
C ARG A 278 -10.95 13.03 11.65
N ARG A 279 -11.52 14.13 12.15
CA ARG A 279 -10.79 15.40 12.32
C ARG A 279 -10.10 15.46 13.68
N MET A 280 -10.71 14.86 14.69
CA MET A 280 -10.22 14.89 16.07
C MET A 280 -9.23 13.75 16.35
N ILE A 281 -9.33 12.64 15.64
CA ILE A 281 -8.46 11.48 15.81
C ILE A 281 -7.65 11.30 14.53
N THR A 282 -6.33 11.44 14.66
CA THR A 282 -5.37 11.25 13.58
C THR A 282 -4.53 10.04 13.89
N ILE A 283 -4.51 9.07 12.96
CA ILE A 283 -3.76 7.82 13.12
C ILE A 283 -2.81 7.70 11.94
N GLY A 284 -1.56 7.35 12.22
CA GLY A 284 -0.53 7.18 11.21
C GLY A 284 0.30 5.94 11.48
N TYR A 285 0.44 5.09 10.46
CA TYR A 285 1.35 3.95 10.48
C TYR A 285 2.63 4.28 9.70
N ASP A 286 3.79 4.08 10.33
CA ASP A 286 5.08 4.18 9.68
C ASP A 286 5.63 2.78 9.38
N PRO A 287 5.68 2.33 8.11
CA PRO A 287 6.18 1.00 7.77
C PRO A 287 7.67 0.82 8.00
N SER A 288 8.43 1.91 8.17
CA SER A 288 9.88 1.86 8.42
C SER A 288 10.17 1.39 9.84
N ASP A 289 9.41 1.94 10.80
CA ASP A 289 9.58 1.67 12.23
C ASP A 289 8.59 0.61 12.75
N GLY A 290 7.51 0.32 12.01
CA GLY A 290 6.44 -0.58 12.43
C GLY A 290 5.59 -0.04 13.58
N ILE A 291 5.58 1.29 13.76
CA ILE A 291 4.90 1.97 14.87
C ILE A 291 3.65 2.67 14.33
N ILE A 292 2.53 2.50 15.05
CA ILE A 292 1.31 3.26 14.87
C ILE A 292 1.33 4.42 15.87
N ARG A 293 1.19 5.64 15.36
CA ARG A 293 1.06 6.88 16.14
C ARG A 293 -0.38 7.33 16.07
N MET A 294 -0.98 7.60 17.22
CA MET A 294 -2.35 8.06 17.33
C MET A 294 -2.38 9.34 18.17
N GLU A 295 -2.92 10.38 17.57
CA GLU A 295 -3.17 11.68 18.18
C GLU A 295 -4.68 11.84 18.34
N VAL A 296 -5.12 12.16 19.55
CA VAL A 296 -6.53 12.40 19.87
C VAL A 296 -6.71 13.79 20.44
N ALA A 297 -7.46 14.64 19.74
CA ALA A 297 -7.82 15.97 20.19
C ALA A 297 -9.21 16.00 20.82
N ALA A 298 -9.33 16.56 22.03
CA ALA A 298 -10.60 16.74 22.71
C ALA A 298 -10.70 18.11 23.41
N PRO A 299 -11.92 18.59 23.73
CA PRO A 299 -12.12 19.87 24.41
C PRO A 299 -11.54 19.92 25.83
N ASP A 300 -11.32 18.76 26.46
CA ASP A 300 -10.75 18.60 27.80
C ASP A 300 -9.56 17.64 27.76
N PRO A 301 -8.45 17.92 28.48
CA PRO A 301 -7.24 17.11 28.42
C PRO A 301 -7.38 15.73 29.08
N GLN A 302 -8.30 15.53 30.03
CA GLN A 302 -8.58 14.20 30.58
C GLN A 302 -9.40 13.38 29.60
N ILE A 303 -10.34 14.03 28.90
CA ILE A 303 -11.17 13.38 27.88
C ILE A 303 -10.32 12.89 26.71
N SER A 304 -9.32 13.65 26.25
CA SER A 304 -8.45 13.20 25.15
C SER A 304 -7.70 11.92 25.52
N VAL A 305 -7.15 11.86 26.74
CA VAL A 305 -6.49 10.65 27.27
C VAL A 305 -7.47 9.49 27.38
N ALA A 306 -8.68 9.73 27.92
CA ALA A 306 -9.69 8.69 28.05
C ALA A 306 -10.11 8.10 26.69
N ILE A 307 -10.29 8.96 25.67
CA ILE A 307 -10.57 8.52 24.30
C ILE A 307 -9.39 7.70 23.75
N SER A 308 -8.16 8.19 23.93
CA SER A 308 -6.96 7.50 23.47
C SER A 308 -6.80 6.12 24.10
N ASP A 309 -6.99 5.98 25.41
CA ASP A 309 -6.92 4.70 26.13
C ASP A 309 -8.03 3.73 25.68
N ARG A 310 -9.24 4.22 25.39
CA ARG A 310 -10.33 3.38 24.86
C ARG A 310 -10.03 2.88 23.46
N LEU A 311 -9.57 3.75 22.56
CA LEU A 311 -9.17 3.35 21.22
C LEU A 311 -8.02 2.32 21.24
N LEU A 312 -7.06 2.50 22.16
CA LEU A 312 -5.98 1.54 22.37
C LEU A 312 -6.50 0.17 22.83
N SER A 313 -7.49 0.17 23.72
CA SER A 313 -8.16 -1.05 24.18
C SER A 313 -8.89 -1.75 23.03
N TYR A 314 -9.60 -1.01 22.18
CA TYR A 314 -10.27 -1.57 21.00
C TYR A 314 -9.28 -2.15 19.99
N ALA A 315 -8.12 -1.50 19.81
CA ALA A 315 -7.03 -2.01 18.98
C ALA A 315 -6.53 -3.37 19.51
N GLU A 316 -6.27 -3.45 20.83
CA GLU A 316 -5.85 -4.69 21.48
C GLU A 316 -6.90 -5.81 21.32
N GLU A 317 -8.17 -5.51 21.57
CA GLU A 317 -9.28 -6.46 21.41
C GLU A 317 -9.41 -6.97 19.97
N THR A 318 -9.24 -6.09 18.98
CA THR A 318 -9.37 -6.44 17.56
C THR A 318 -8.26 -7.39 17.12
N ILE A 319 -7.03 -7.14 17.56
CA ILE A 319 -5.86 -8.00 17.30
C ILE A 319 -6.03 -9.37 17.99
N ASN A 320 -6.52 -9.36 19.24
CA ASN A 320 -6.75 -10.57 20.02
C ASN A 320 -7.89 -11.42 19.43
N GLY A 321 -9.01 -10.80 19.06
CA GLY A 321 -10.20 -11.48 18.54
C GLY A 321 -9.96 -12.18 17.20
N LEU A 322 -9.26 -11.53 16.26
CA LEU A 322 -8.87 -12.17 14.99
C LEU A 322 -7.97 -13.38 15.20
N SER A 323 -7.10 -13.33 16.22
CA SER A 323 -6.20 -14.43 16.56
C SER A 323 -6.92 -15.57 17.29
N GLU A 324 -7.89 -15.26 18.13
CA GLU A 324 -8.66 -16.23 18.90
C GLU A 324 -9.55 -17.10 18.02
N LEU A 325 -10.34 -16.51 17.13
CA LEU A 325 -11.21 -17.26 16.21
C LEU A 325 -10.40 -18.24 15.35
N LYS A 326 -9.29 -17.76 14.77
CA LYS A 326 -8.42 -18.59 13.95
C LYS A 326 -7.81 -19.75 14.74
N ARG A 327 -7.46 -19.52 16.01
CA ARG A 327 -6.93 -20.55 16.91
C ARG A 327 -7.99 -21.60 17.24
N GLU A 328 -9.22 -21.17 17.51
CA GLU A 328 -10.33 -22.06 17.80
C GLU A 328 -10.63 -22.96 16.60
N ASP A 329 -10.72 -22.38 15.39
CA ASP A 329 -10.92 -23.15 14.16
C ASP A 329 -9.78 -24.13 13.90
N GLN A 330 -8.51 -23.71 14.02
CA GLN A 330 -7.36 -24.59 13.85
C GLN A 330 -7.33 -25.73 14.86
N MET A 331 -7.67 -25.46 16.12
CA MET A 331 -7.76 -26.50 17.15
C MET A 331 -8.90 -27.48 16.87
N ARG A 332 -10.07 -26.99 16.45
CA ARG A 332 -11.20 -27.85 16.07
C ARG A 332 -10.81 -28.76 14.92
N ASP A 333 -10.24 -28.22 13.84
CA ASP A 333 -9.84 -28.99 12.67
C ASP A 333 -8.76 -30.05 13.01
N ALA A 334 -7.82 -29.71 13.90
CA ALA A 334 -6.79 -30.64 14.36
C ALA A 334 -7.37 -31.77 15.24
N LEU A 335 -8.34 -31.46 16.10
CA LEU A 335 -9.06 -32.45 16.91
C LEU A 335 -9.91 -33.38 16.03
N ASP A 336 -10.66 -32.81 15.08
CA ASP A 336 -11.49 -33.58 14.14
C ASP A 336 -10.61 -34.52 13.30
N GLY A 337 -9.48 -34.01 12.77
CA GLY A 337 -8.53 -34.82 12.03
C GLY A 337 -7.92 -35.96 12.86
N PHE A 338 -7.63 -35.72 14.14
CA PHE A 338 -7.13 -36.74 15.06
C PHE A 338 -8.19 -37.80 15.39
N GLU A 339 -9.44 -37.39 15.64
CA GLU A 339 -10.54 -38.31 15.90
C GLU A 339 -10.84 -39.17 14.67
N MET A 340 -10.90 -38.56 13.48
CA MET A 340 -11.06 -39.28 12.22
C MET A 340 -9.94 -40.30 12.00
N ALA A 341 -8.67 -39.92 12.25
CA ALA A 341 -7.55 -40.85 12.13
C ALA A 341 -7.66 -42.03 13.10
N GLN A 342 -8.09 -41.80 14.34
CA GLN A 342 -8.35 -42.88 15.30
C GLN A 342 -9.47 -43.82 14.85
N GLN A 343 -10.57 -43.27 14.34
CA GLN A 343 -11.71 -44.06 13.88
C GLN A 343 -11.34 -44.92 12.67
N GLU A 344 -10.67 -44.34 11.67
CA GLU A 344 -10.22 -45.06 10.47
C GLU A 344 -9.16 -46.13 10.79
N ARG A 345 -8.27 -45.87 11.75
CA ARG A 345 -7.31 -46.87 12.24
C ARG A 345 -8.01 -48.03 12.96
N ARG A 346 -9.05 -47.74 13.77
CA ARG A 346 -9.88 -48.78 14.40
C ARG A 346 -10.57 -49.66 13.36
N LYS A 347 -11.22 -49.06 12.35
CA LYS A 347 -11.86 -49.80 11.26
C LYS A 347 -10.87 -50.70 10.52
N ALA A 348 -9.70 -50.18 10.15
CA ALA A 348 -8.67 -50.99 9.49
C ALA A 348 -8.17 -52.16 10.35
N GLN A 349 -8.12 -51.97 11.68
CA GLN A 349 -7.78 -53.06 12.60
C GLN A 349 -8.90 -54.12 12.66
N GLU A 350 -10.16 -53.69 12.72
CA GLU A 350 -11.33 -54.59 12.73
C GLU A 350 -11.39 -55.41 11.43
N ASP A 351 -11.20 -54.76 10.27
CA ASP A 351 -11.16 -55.42 8.95
C ASP A 351 -10.05 -56.48 8.88
N LEU A 352 -8.85 -56.17 9.40
CA LEU A 352 -7.75 -57.12 9.47
C LEU A 352 -8.09 -58.32 10.36
N ILE A 353 -8.69 -58.08 11.53
CA ILE A 353 -9.11 -59.15 12.45
C ILE A 353 -10.16 -60.03 11.79
N GLU A 354 -11.15 -59.44 11.11
CA GLU A 354 -12.20 -60.20 10.41
C GLU A 354 -11.60 -61.09 9.32
N LEU A 355 -10.68 -60.56 8.49
CA LEU A 355 -9.98 -61.33 7.47
C LEU A 355 -9.11 -62.44 8.07
N GLN A 356 -8.47 -62.22 9.22
CA GLN A 356 -7.70 -63.23 9.93
C GLN A 356 -8.59 -64.35 10.49
N ILE A 357 -9.76 -64.01 11.06
CA ILE A 357 -10.74 -64.99 11.55
C ILE A 357 -11.27 -65.83 10.39
N GLN A 358 -11.62 -65.19 9.26
CA GLN A 358 -12.02 -65.89 8.03
C GLN A 358 -10.89 -66.83 7.55
N GLY A 359 -9.64 -66.35 7.54
CA GLY A 359 -8.48 -67.16 7.15
C GLY A 359 -8.24 -68.37 8.06
N ALA A 360 -8.48 -68.23 9.38
CA ALA A 360 -8.34 -69.31 10.35
C ALA A 360 -9.48 -70.33 10.27
N LEU A 361 -10.71 -69.90 9.97
CA LEU A 361 -11.87 -70.78 9.87
C LEU A 361 -11.85 -71.65 8.60
N LEU A 362 -11.24 -71.14 7.53
CA LEU A 362 -11.27 -71.79 6.22
C LEU A 362 -10.26 -72.94 6.03
N ASP A 363 -9.53 -73.40 7.06
CA ASP A 363 -8.39 -74.36 6.98
C ASP A 363 -8.59 -75.48 5.93
N PRO A 364 -8.20 -75.22 4.69
CA PRO A 364 -8.58 -76.05 3.55
C PRO A 364 -7.57 -77.16 3.39
N GLN A 365 -6.38 -77.02 3.98
CA GLN A 365 -5.38 -78.06 4.01
C GLN A 365 -5.87 -79.23 4.85
N ASN A 366 -6.49 -78.95 6.01
CA ASN A 366 -7.11 -79.99 6.81
C ASN A 366 -8.35 -80.60 6.13
N VAL A 367 -9.19 -79.78 5.47
CA VAL A 367 -10.36 -80.27 4.73
C VAL A 367 -9.96 -81.12 3.52
N ILE A 368 -9.02 -80.65 2.70
CA ILE A 368 -8.49 -81.38 1.52
C ILE A 368 -7.76 -82.65 1.96
N ALA A 369 -6.94 -82.60 3.01
CA ALA A 369 -6.26 -83.79 3.55
C ALA A 369 -7.27 -84.83 4.07
N SER A 370 -8.35 -84.37 4.74
CA SER A 370 -9.44 -85.24 5.18
C SER A 370 -10.20 -85.86 4.00
N LEU A 371 -10.56 -85.08 2.97
CA LEU A 371 -11.20 -85.61 1.76
C LEU A 371 -10.28 -86.59 1.03
N ARG A 372 -8.99 -86.28 0.89
CA ARG A 372 -7.98 -87.17 0.29
C ARG A 372 -7.93 -88.50 1.03
N GLY A 373 -7.86 -88.47 2.36
CA GLY A 373 -7.87 -89.69 3.18
C GLY A 373 -9.13 -90.53 3.02
N ARG A 374 -10.30 -89.90 2.81
CA ARG A 374 -11.56 -90.60 2.50
C ARG A 374 -11.55 -91.22 1.10
N ILE A 375 -11.00 -90.53 0.11
CA ILE A 375 -10.82 -91.03 -1.27
C ILE A 375 -9.90 -92.25 -1.26
N ASP A 376 -8.72 -92.14 -0.67
CA ASP A 376 -7.73 -93.22 -0.60
C ASP A 376 -8.32 -94.47 0.10
N ALA A 377 -9.13 -94.28 1.14
CA ALA A 377 -9.84 -95.36 1.82
C ALA A 377 -10.88 -96.07 0.92
N MET A 378 -11.63 -95.32 0.12
CA MET A 378 -12.59 -95.89 -0.84
C MET A 378 -11.88 -96.61 -1.99
N GLU A 379 -10.79 -96.04 -2.54
CA GLU A 379 -9.98 -96.70 -3.57
C GLU A 379 -9.41 -98.03 -3.08
N THR A 380 -8.94 -98.08 -1.83
CA THR A 380 -8.47 -99.33 -1.20
C THR A 380 -9.60 -100.35 -1.08
N GLN A 381 -10.80 -99.94 -0.64
CA GLN A 381 -11.96 -100.84 -0.55
C GLN A 381 -12.41 -101.37 -1.91
N ILE A 382 -12.33 -100.56 -2.96
CA ILE A 382 -12.61 -100.98 -4.34
C ILE A 382 -11.60 -102.05 -4.77
N GLN A 383 -10.30 -101.80 -4.60
CA GLN A 383 -9.25 -102.76 -4.97
C GLN A 383 -9.41 -104.10 -4.23
N ASP A 384 -9.70 -104.08 -2.92
CA ASP A 384 -9.93 -105.29 -2.13
C ASP A 384 -11.14 -106.08 -2.67
N LYS A 385 -12.21 -105.39 -3.06
CA LYS A 385 -13.42 -106.02 -3.63
C LYS A 385 -13.20 -106.52 -5.06
N GLU A 386 -12.40 -105.83 -5.86
CA GLU A 386 -12.00 -106.28 -7.19
C GLU A 386 -11.16 -107.56 -7.12
N LEU A 387 -10.20 -107.62 -6.20
CA LEU A 387 -9.42 -108.83 -5.93
C LEU A 387 -10.32 -109.98 -5.45
N GLN A 388 -11.28 -109.69 -4.55
CA GLN A 388 -12.27 -110.66 -4.10
C GLN A 388 -13.14 -111.16 -5.27
N LEU A 389 -13.58 -110.27 -6.16
CA LEU A 389 -14.35 -110.62 -7.35
C LEU A 389 -13.53 -111.50 -8.30
N ALA A 390 -12.27 -111.15 -8.57
CA ALA A 390 -11.37 -111.94 -9.40
C ALA A 390 -11.19 -113.37 -8.83
N ALA A 391 -10.93 -113.49 -7.53
CA ALA A 391 -10.81 -114.78 -6.85
C ALA A 391 -12.11 -115.62 -6.91
N LEU A 392 -13.28 -115.00 -6.90
CA LEU A 392 -14.56 -115.70 -7.09
C LEU A 392 -14.76 -116.20 -8.53
N LEU A 393 -14.24 -115.46 -9.51
CA LEU A 393 -14.32 -115.78 -10.95
C LEU A 393 -13.31 -116.83 -11.41
N ASP A 394 -12.20 -117.03 -10.69
CA ASP A 394 -11.21 -118.08 -10.96
C ASP A 394 -11.77 -119.51 -10.81
N ASN A 395 -12.91 -119.66 -10.13
CA ASN A 395 -13.57 -120.95 -10.00
C ASN A 395 -14.34 -121.33 -11.29
N ARG A 396 -14.15 -122.56 -11.78
CA ARG A 396 -14.85 -123.10 -12.97
C ARG A 396 -16.39 -123.02 -12.91
N ARG A 397 -16.98 -122.98 -11.72
CA ARG A 397 -18.43 -122.70 -11.51
C ARG A 397 -18.60 -121.69 -10.36
N PRO A 398 -18.53 -120.38 -10.64
CA PRO A 398 -18.67 -119.34 -9.62
C PRO A 398 -20.06 -119.35 -8.99
N ASN A 399 -20.14 -119.04 -7.69
CA ASN A 399 -21.41 -118.79 -7.02
C ASN A 399 -21.91 -117.39 -7.39
N GLN A 400 -22.93 -117.32 -8.26
CA GLN A 400 -23.45 -116.07 -8.80
C GLN A 400 -23.91 -115.09 -7.71
N ALA A 401 -24.53 -115.56 -6.62
CA ALA A 401 -24.95 -114.68 -5.54
C ALA A 401 -23.78 -113.93 -4.86
N LYS A 402 -22.60 -114.58 -4.78
CA LYS A 402 -21.39 -113.94 -4.22
C LYS A 402 -20.74 -112.99 -5.21
N VAL A 403 -20.75 -113.34 -6.50
CA VAL A 403 -20.22 -112.52 -7.59
C VAL A 403 -21.04 -111.24 -7.75
N ASP A 404 -22.37 -111.36 -7.76
CA ASP A 404 -23.28 -110.21 -7.87
C ASP A 404 -23.21 -109.32 -6.62
N GLY A 405 -23.03 -109.91 -5.44
CA GLY A 405 -22.78 -109.16 -4.20
C GLY A 405 -21.49 -108.33 -4.29
N ALA A 406 -20.38 -108.92 -4.74
CA ALA A 406 -19.10 -108.22 -4.90
C ALA A 406 -19.18 -107.11 -5.96
N ARG A 407 -19.84 -107.35 -7.11
CA ARG A 407 -20.06 -106.32 -8.14
C ARG A 407 -20.93 -105.17 -7.62
N ALA A 408 -21.97 -105.47 -6.85
CA ALA A 408 -22.83 -104.45 -6.27
C ALA A 408 -22.10 -103.61 -5.20
N ASP A 409 -21.18 -104.22 -4.44
CA ASP A 409 -20.31 -103.49 -3.49
C ASP A 409 -19.36 -102.55 -4.24
N ILE A 410 -18.69 -103.02 -5.31
CA ILE A 410 -17.81 -102.20 -6.15
C ILE A 410 -18.58 -101.00 -6.71
N ALA A 411 -19.75 -101.22 -7.34
CA ALA A 411 -20.55 -100.14 -7.91
C ALA A 411 -21.01 -99.12 -6.86
N ARG A 412 -21.29 -99.56 -5.62
CA ARG A 412 -21.62 -98.67 -4.50
C ARG A 412 -20.41 -97.83 -4.09
N PHE A 413 -19.24 -98.43 -3.97
CA PHE A 413 -18.01 -97.70 -3.61
C PHE A 413 -17.57 -96.75 -4.71
N GLU A 414 -17.69 -97.13 -5.99
CA GLU A 414 -17.44 -96.23 -7.13
C GLU A 414 -18.39 -95.02 -7.14
N ALA A 415 -19.66 -95.21 -6.79
CA ALA A 415 -20.61 -94.10 -6.67
C ALA A 415 -20.21 -93.11 -5.56
N VAL A 416 -19.80 -93.63 -4.40
CA VAL A 416 -19.30 -92.80 -3.29
C VAL A 416 -17.98 -92.12 -3.67
N LEU A 417 -17.08 -92.81 -4.36
CA LEU A 417 -15.83 -92.25 -4.87
C LEU A 417 -16.08 -91.12 -5.88
N ALA A 418 -17.08 -91.25 -6.75
CA ALA A 418 -17.47 -90.21 -7.69
C ALA A 418 -18.02 -88.96 -6.96
N GLU A 419 -18.81 -89.14 -5.91
CA GLU A 419 -19.30 -88.06 -5.05
C GLU A 419 -18.16 -87.34 -4.33
N LEU A 420 -17.23 -88.10 -3.73
CA LEU A 420 -16.05 -87.54 -3.05
C LEU A 420 -15.12 -86.79 -4.01
N ASN A 421 -14.96 -87.28 -5.24
CA ASN A 421 -14.17 -86.58 -6.26
C ASN A 421 -14.86 -85.32 -6.76
N ALA A 422 -16.20 -85.30 -6.86
CA ALA A 422 -16.96 -84.09 -7.18
C ALA A 422 -16.86 -83.06 -6.05
N GLU A 423 -16.95 -83.49 -4.78
CA GLU A 423 -16.74 -82.65 -3.60
C GLU A 423 -15.31 -82.08 -3.56
N MET A 424 -14.29 -82.90 -3.85
CA MET A 424 -12.90 -82.45 -3.97
C MET A 424 -12.73 -81.42 -5.10
N LEU A 425 -13.39 -81.62 -6.25
CA LEU A 425 -13.32 -80.70 -7.37
C LEU A 425 -14.01 -79.38 -7.07
N ASP A 426 -15.09 -79.37 -6.27
CA ASP A 426 -15.80 -78.16 -5.84
C ASP A 426 -15.00 -77.38 -4.78
N VAL A 427 -14.42 -78.08 -3.81
CA VAL A 427 -13.49 -77.51 -2.82
C VAL A 427 -12.25 -76.92 -3.50
N SER A 428 -11.73 -77.60 -4.54
CA SER A 428 -10.65 -77.08 -5.39
C SER A 428 -11.13 -75.97 -6.32
N ALA A 429 -12.35 -75.99 -6.86
CA ALA A 429 -12.88 -74.87 -7.66
C ALA A 429 -13.16 -73.61 -6.81
N GLY A 430 -13.37 -73.80 -5.50
CA GLY A 430 -13.33 -72.76 -4.48
C GLY A 430 -11.95 -72.08 -4.31
N GLU A 431 -10.89 -72.57 -4.98
CA GLU A 431 -9.48 -72.13 -4.87
C GLU A 431 -9.23 -70.65 -5.17
N ASN A 432 -10.18 -69.93 -5.77
CA ASN A 432 -9.97 -68.50 -5.96
C ASN A 432 -10.20 -67.70 -4.66
N SER A 433 -10.68 -68.31 -3.55
CA SER A 433 -10.93 -67.60 -2.28
C SER A 433 -9.66 -67.31 -1.48
N LEU A 434 -8.76 -68.30 -1.31
CA LEU A 434 -7.72 -68.27 -0.28
C LEU A 434 -6.48 -67.48 -0.70
N ALA A 435 -6.05 -67.61 -1.96
CA ALA A 435 -5.01 -66.76 -2.51
C ALA A 435 -5.45 -65.29 -2.50
N ARG A 436 -6.73 -65.02 -2.85
CA ARG A 436 -7.32 -63.68 -2.73
C ARG A 436 -7.45 -63.23 -1.27
N LEU A 437 -7.75 -64.13 -0.33
CA LEU A 437 -7.82 -63.84 1.10
C LEU A 437 -6.45 -63.50 1.68
N SER A 438 -5.41 -64.25 1.32
CA SER A 438 -4.01 -63.95 1.71
C SER A 438 -3.57 -62.58 1.19
N VAL A 439 -3.86 -62.26 -0.07
CA VAL A 439 -3.62 -60.92 -0.63
C VAL A 439 -4.43 -59.85 0.11
N ARG A 440 -5.70 -60.09 0.43
CA ARG A 440 -6.53 -59.16 1.23
C ARG A 440 -5.99 -58.94 2.63
N ILE A 441 -5.51 -59.99 3.31
CA ILE A 441 -4.87 -59.87 4.62
C ILE A 441 -3.60 -59.03 4.52
N GLN A 442 -2.76 -59.26 3.50
CA GLN A 442 -1.56 -58.44 3.27
C GLN A 442 -1.91 -56.98 2.98
N MET A 443 -2.96 -56.72 2.19
CA MET A 443 -3.46 -55.36 1.93
C MET A 443 -3.98 -54.72 3.22
N ALA A 444 -4.82 -55.41 3.99
CA ALA A 444 -5.35 -54.90 5.26
C ALA A 444 -4.24 -54.64 6.29
N GLN A 445 -3.18 -55.46 6.31
CA GLN A 445 -1.98 -55.24 7.12
C GLN A 445 -1.25 -53.96 6.70
N ALA A 446 -1.05 -53.76 5.39
CA ALA A 446 -0.43 -52.56 4.85
C ALA A 446 -1.28 -51.30 5.11
N ASP A 447 -2.61 -51.42 4.97
CA ASP A 447 -3.56 -50.36 5.27
C ASP A 447 -3.49 -49.98 6.76
N LEU A 448 -3.46 -50.95 7.67
CA LEU A 448 -3.30 -50.68 9.10
C LEU A 448 -2.01 -49.91 9.40
N VAL A 449 -0.88 -50.31 8.81
CA VAL A 449 0.40 -49.58 8.96
C VAL A 449 0.30 -48.16 8.41
N ALA A 450 -0.37 -47.96 7.28
CA ALA A 450 -0.61 -46.63 6.73
C ALA A 450 -1.52 -45.78 7.66
N ARG A 451 -2.56 -46.38 8.24
CA ARG A 451 -3.45 -45.69 9.20
C ARG A 451 -2.73 -45.35 10.51
N ASP A 452 -1.85 -46.22 11.00
CA ASP A 452 -1.00 -45.94 12.17
C ASP A 452 -0.08 -44.74 11.91
N MET A 453 0.53 -44.66 10.72
CA MET A 453 1.35 -43.51 10.32
C MET A 453 0.53 -42.21 10.25
N ILE A 454 -0.68 -42.25 9.69
CA ILE A 454 -1.59 -41.09 9.64
C ILE A 454 -2.03 -40.67 11.05
N LEU A 455 -2.30 -41.62 11.94
CA LEU A 455 -2.65 -41.32 13.33
C LEU A 455 -1.48 -40.62 14.05
N GLN A 456 -0.25 -41.06 13.82
CA GLN A 456 0.93 -40.44 14.39
C GLN A 456 1.11 -38.99 13.89
N THR A 457 0.93 -38.74 12.59
CA THR A 457 1.01 -37.37 12.04
C THR A 457 -0.12 -36.48 12.54
N ALA A 458 -1.35 -36.99 12.64
CA ALA A 458 -2.49 -36.27 13.19
C ALA A 458 -2.29 -35.92 14.68
N MET A 459 -1.76 -36.86 15.48
CA MET A 459 -1.40 -36.61 16.88
C MET A 459 -0.32 -35.53 17.01
N GLN A 460 0.72 -35.58 16.18
CA GLN A 460 1.75 -34.57 16.15
C GLN A 460 1.18 -33.20 15.79
N GLN A 461 0.33 -33.12 14.76
CA GLN A 461 -0.34 -31.89 14.35
C GLN A 461 -1.26 -31.33 15.44
N MET A 462 -2.02 -32.19 16.14
CA MET A 462 -2.85 -31.78 17.27
C MET A 462 -2.01 -31.19 18.41
N GLU A 463 -0.88 -31.82 18.76
CA GLU A 463 -0.04 -31.32 19.85
C GLU A 463 0.72 -30.04 19.47
N THR A 464 1.14 -29.89 18.21
CA THR A 464 1.72 -28.64 17.72
C THR A 464 0.68 -27.52 17.73
N THR A 465 -0.52 -27.76 17.19
CA THR A 465 -1.61 -26.76 17.20
C THR A 465 -2.03 -26.42 18.64
N ARG A 466 -2.07 -27.39 19.55
CA ARG A 466 -2.33 -27.14 20.98
C ARG A 466 -1.25 -26.25 21.61
N THR A 467 0.01 -26.52 21.30
CA THR A 467 1.13 -25.71 21.80
C THR A 467 1.09 -24.29 21.23
N GLU A 468 0.77 -24.14 19.94
CA GLU A 468 0.62 -22.84 19.28
C GLU A 468 -0.59 -22.06 19.82
N ALA A 469 -1.71 -22.75 20.07
CA ALA A 469 -2.92 -22.17 20.65
C ALA A 469 -2.68 -21.56 22.03
N ASN A 470 -1.87 -22.23 22.86
CA ASN A 470 -1.53 -21.75 24.20
C ASN A 470 -0.51 -20.59 24.19
N ARG A 471 0.13 -20.28 23.05
CA ARG A 471 1.05 -19.15 22.94
C ARG A 471 0.30 -17.86 22.64
N LYS A 472 0.70 -16.77 23.30
CA LYS A 472 0.29 -15.41 22.90
C LYS A 472 1.11 -14.99 21.69
N VAL A 473 0.62 -15.29 20.49
CA VAL A 473 1.36 -15.05 19.25
C VAL A 473 1.37 -13.58 18.87
N ARG A 474 0.36 -12.78 19.24
CA ARG A 474 0.31 -11.34 18.94
C ARG A 474 -0.10 -10.55 20.17
N TYR A 475 0.59 -9.45 20.42
CA TYR A 475 0.19 -8.50 21.45
C TYR A 475 0.54 -7.08 21.02
N LEU A 476 -0.29 -6.15 21.45
CA LEU A 476 -0.06 -4.73 21.31
C LEU A 476 0.90 -4.29 22.43
N THR A 477 1.98 -3.61 22.08
CA THR A 477 2.85 -2.95 23.07
C THR A 477 2.74 -1.45 22.93
N VAL A 478 2.53 -0.77 24.05
CA VAL A 478 2.39 0.69 24.10
C VAL A 478 3.74 1.30 24.38
N SER A 479 4.38 1.86 23.35
CA SER A 479 5.66 2.56 23.45
C SER A 479 5.51 3.90 24.15
N VAL A 480 4.42 4.62 23.87
CA VAL A 480 4.09 5.92 24.48
C VAL A 480 2.63 5.88 24.90
N ARG A 481 2.39 6.06 26.19
CA ARG A 481 1.04 6.16 26.75
C ARG A 481 0.50 7.58 26.60
N PRO A 482 -0.81 7.75 26.36
CA PRO A 482 -1.40 9.07 26.30
C PRO A 482 -1.24 9.80 27.64
N VAL A 483 -0.88 11.07 27.57
CA VAL A 483 -0.76 11.97 28.72
C VAL A 483 -1.56 13.24 28.45
N PRO A 484 -2.18 13.84 29.50
CA PRO A 484 -2.97 15.04 29.32
C PRO A 484 -2.07 16.22 28.98
N SER A 485 -2.38 16.92 27.88
CA SER A 485 -1.66 18.12 27.48
C SER A 485 -1.94 19.29 28.41
N GLN A 486 -0.90 20.04 28.79
CA GLN A 486 -1.02 21.21 29.66
C GLN A 486 -1.45 22.47 28.90
N GLU A 487 -1.19 22.53 27.59
CA GLU A 487 -1.56 23.63 26.71
C GLU A 487 -2.46 23.12 25.57
N PRO A 488 -3.42 23.94 25.09
CA PRO A 488 -4.23 23.58 23.93
C PRO A 488 -3.37 23.46 22.67
N THR A 489 -3.38 22.28 22.05
CA THR A 489 -2.69 22.02 20.78
C THR A 489 -3.37 22.73 19.61
N TYR A 490 -4.71 22.85 19.66
CA TYR A 490 -5.51 23.52 18.65
C TYR A 490 -6.49 24.53 19.24
N PRO A 491 -6.90 25.55 18.47
CA PRO A 491 -6.32 25.94 17.18
C PRO A 491 -4.96 26.63 17.35
N ARG A 492 -4.08 26.50 16.36
CA ARG A 492 -2.82 27.24 16.26
C ARG A 492 -3.10 28.71 15.94
N LYS A 493 -3.51 29.48 16.96
CA LYS A 493 -4.14 30.81 16.82
C LYS A 493 -3.28 31.79 16.03
N PHE A 494 -1.98 31.82 16.31
CA PHE A 494 -1.03 32.74 15.66
C PHE A 494 -0.74 32.32 14.22
N GLU A 495 -0.39 31.04 14.02
CA GLU A 495 -0.06 30.48 12.71
C GLU A 495 -1.25 30.56 11.76
N ASN A 496 -2.45 30.21 12.22
CA ASN A 496 -3.66 30.26 11.41
C ASN A 496 -4.05 31.70 11.05
N THR A 497 -3.80 32.67 11.93
CA THR A 497 -4.09 34.09 11.64
C THR A 497 -3.11 34.65 10.61
N ILE A 498 -1.82 34.34 10.72
CA ILE A 498 -0.81 34.73 9.72
C ILE A 498 -1.07 34.03 8.38
N LEU A 499 -1.43 32.75 8.41
CA LEU A 499 -1.78 32.02 7.21
C LEU A 499 -3.00 32.64 6.52
N ALA A 500 -4.03 33.02 7.27
CA ALA A 500 -5.17 33.74 6.72
C ALA A 500 -4.77 35.09 6.11
N PHE A 501 -3.88 35.85 6.77
CA PHE A 501 -3.34 37.10 6.23
C PHE A 501 -2.64 36.89 4.89
N LEU A 502 -1.72 35.92 4.81
CA LEU A 502 -0.99 35.59 3.59
C LEU A 502 -1.91 35.10 2.48
N LEU A 503 -2.93 34.30 2.82
CA LEU A 503 -3.93 33.81 1.88
C LEU A 503 -4.72 34.98 1.27
N PHE A 504 -5.30 35.85 2.10
CA PHE A 504 -6.07 37.01 1.61
C PHE A 504 -5.17 38.00 0.85
N ALA A 505 -3.94 38.23 1.30
CA ALA A 505 -2.97 39.04 0.58
C ALA A 505 -2.63 38.45 -0.79
N GLY A 506 -2.40 37.14 -0.87
CA GLY A 506 -2.13 36.43 -2.11
C GLY A 506 -3.30 36.50 -3.10
N ILE A 507 -4.52 36.24 -2.63
CA ILE A 507 -5.74 36.35 -3.44
C ILE A 507 -5.91 37.80 -3.94
N TYR A 508 -5.74 38.79 -3.08
CA TYR A 508 -5.82 40.19 -3.45
C TYR A 508 -4.78 40.55 -4.51
N LEU A 509 -3.53 40.11 -4.37
CA LEU A 509 -2.47 40.34 -5.34
C LEU A 509 -2.84 39.72 -6.70
N LEU A 510 -3.30 38.48 -6.73
CA LEU A 510 -3.70 37.79 -7.96
C LEU A 510 -4.82 38.54 -8.67
N ILE A 511 -5.89 38.91 -7.96
CA ILE A 511 -7.01 39.67 -8.53
C ILE A 511 -6.57 41.07 -9.00
N SER A 512 -5.68 41.73 -8.24
CA SER A 512 -5.19 43.06 -8.60
C SER A 512 -4.33 43.03 -9.87
N LEU A 513 -3.52 41.98 -10.04
CA LEU A 513 -2.69 41.79 -11.23
C LEU A 513 -3.55 41.51 -12.45
N THR A 514 -4.52 40.59 -12.34
CA THR A 514 -5.42 40.26 -13.45
C THR A 514 -6.26 41.47 -13.85
N ALA A 515 -6.78 42.24 -12.89
CA ALA A 515 -7.48 43.48 -13.17
C ALA A 515 -6.58 44.54 -13.86
N SER A 516 -5.29 44.60 -13.50
CA SER A 516 -4.33 45.49 -14.16
C SER A 516 -4.10 45.10 -15.61
N VAL A 517 -3.89 43.81 -15.88
CA VAL A 517 -3.69 43.29 -17.25
C VAL A 517 -4.95 43.50 -18.10
N LEU A 518 -6.14 43.18 -17.58
CA LEU A 518 -7.41 43.44 -18.27
C LEU A 518 -7.60 44.92 -18.60
N ARG A 519 -7.25 45.82 -17.67
CA ARG A 519 -7.33 47.26 -17.90
C ARG A 519 -6.39 47.72 -19.00
N GLU A 520 -5.18 47.18 -19.06
CA GLU A 520 -4.19 47.49 -20.10
C GLU A 520 -4.68 47.04 -21.49
N GLN A 521 -5.30 45.87 -21.57
CA GLN A 521 -5.86 45.34 -22.83
C GLN A 521 -7.12 46.09 -23.29
N VAL A 522 -7.92 46.65 -22.39
CA VAL A 522 -9.15 47.40 -22.72
C VAL A 522 -8.88 48.88 -22.99
N SER A 523 -7.77 49.43 -22.50
CA SER A 523 -7.39 50.83 -22.75
C SER A 523 -6.40 51.02 -23.89
N SER A 524 -6.01 49.95 -24.57
CA SER A 524 -5.21 49.95 -25.80
C SER A 524 -6.09 49.67 -27.00
#